data_AF-A0A0B7AZ86-F1
#
_entry.id   AF-A0A0B7AZ86-F1
#
_cell.length_a   1.000
_cell.length_b   1.000
_cell.length_c   1.000
_cell.angle_alpha   90.00
_cell.angle_beta   90.00
_cell.angle_gamma   90.00
#
_symmetry.space_group_name_H-M   'P 1'
#
loop_
_entity.id
_entity.type
_entity.pdbx_description
1 polymer ?
#
loop_
_entity_poly.entity_id
_entity_poly.type
_entity_poly.pdbx_seq_one_letter_code
_entity_poly.pdbx_strand_id
1 'polypeptide(L)'
;VEMWFQFCLIWSICASVDEDGRKKMDNYIREMEGTFPNKDSIYEYSVDVKAKTWMHWEERIKDGWKYNPNTPFFKLIVPTVDTIRYQFLCMALITVMNPVLIVGSVGTGKTSVLESTLSKFDPVEYSLLTVNMSAQTTSNQVQNIIESRVEKRTKGVYVPIGGKKLITFMDDLNMPAKDQFGSQPPLELLKLWVDYGFWFDRERQVIKYIK
;
A
#
# COMPACT_ATOMS: atom_id res chain seq x y z
N VAL A 1 -14.80 9.93 17.99
CA VAL A 1 -13.33 10.16 18.05
C VAL A 1 -12.64 8.94 18.61
N GLU A 2 -13.03 8.47 19.79
CA GLU A 2 -12.49 7.27 20.46
C GLU A 2 -12.46 6.01 19.58
N MET A 3 -13.56 5.60 18.97
CA MET A 3 -13.58 4.41 18.09
C MET A 3 -12.64 4.51 16.89
N TRP A 4 -12.49 5.71 16.30
CA TRP A 4 -11.53 5.94 15.22
C TRP A 4 -10.10 5.84 15.71
N PHE A 5 -9.83 6.38 16.91
CA PHE A 5 -8.53 6.25 17.53
C PHE A 5 -8.18 4.77 17.77
N GLN A 6 -9.11 3.98 18.32
CA GLN A 6 -8.95 2.53 18.52
C GLN A 6 -8.74 1.81 17.18
N PHE A 7 -9.54 2.12 16.16
CA PHE A 7 -9.35 1.57 14.82
C PHE A 7 -7.96 1.88 14.25
N CYS A 8 -7.52 3.13 14.34
CA CYS A 8 -6.19 3.55 13.89
C CYS A 8 -5.08 2.86 14.70
N LEU A 9 -5.25 2.69 16.01
CA LEU A 9 -4.30 1.99 16.88
C LEU A 9 -4.11 0.53 16.42
N ILE A 10 -5.22 -0.19 16.20
CA ILE A 10 -5.22 -1.58 15.72
C ILE A 10 -4.48 -1.69 14.39
N TRP A 11 -4.79 -0.80 13.45
CA TRP A 11 -4.23 -0.86 12.09
C TRP A 11 -2.86 -0.19 11.93
N SER A 12 -2.30 0.41 12.98
CA SER A 12 -0.95 0.98 12.96
C SER A 12 0.05 0.14 13.76
N ILE A 13 -0.30 -0.26 14.99
CA ILE A 13 0.60 -0.99 15.90
C ILE A 13 0.32 -2.48 15.87
N CYS A 14 -0.96 -2.87 15.95
CA CYS A 14 -1.34 -4.27 16.07
C CYS A 14 -1.43 -5.00 14.72
N ALA A 15 -1.19 -4.32 13.60
CA ALA A 15 -1.31 -4.89 12.26
C ALA A 15 -0.10 -5.75 11.84
N SER A 16 1.08 -5.53 12.45
CA SER A 16 2.34 -6.17 12.07
C SER A 16 2.63 -7.48 12.80
N VAL A 17 1.70 -7.96 13.62
CA VAL A 17 1.86 -9.22 14.37
C VAL A 17 1.42 -10.42 13.54
N ASP A 18 1.93 -11.60 13.91
CA ASP A 18 1.50 -12.88 13.34
C ASP A 18 0.11 -13.30 13.87
N GLU A 19 -0.37 -14.46 13.42
CA GLU A 19 -1.72 -14.94 13.74
C GLU A 19 -1.94 -15.16 15.26
N ASP A 20 -0.93 -15.67 15.95
CA ASP A 20 -1.00 -15.84 17.41
C ASP A 20 -0.87 -14.50 18.14
N GLY A 21 -0.07 -13.58 17.61
CA GLY A 21 -0.01 -12.20 18.07
C GLY A 21 -1.35 -11.48 17.91
N ARG A 22 -2.09 -11.70 16.82
CA ARG A 22 -3.42 -11.13 16.62
C ARG A 22 -4.38 -11.57 17.71
N LYS A 23 -4.38 -12.85 18.08
CA LYS A 23 -5.21 -13.36 19.20
C LYS A 23 -4.86 -12.70 20.53
N LYS A 24 -3.56 -12.52 20.81
CA LYS A 24 -3.10 -11.85 22.03
C LYS A 24 -3.52 -10.38 22.05
N MET A 25 -3.37 -9.67 20.93
CA MET A 25 -3.78 -8.27 20.80
C MET A 25 -5.30 -8.10 20.88
N ASP A 26 -6.06 -9.01 20.27
CA ASP A 26 -7.52 -9.06 20.37
C ASP A 26 -7.98 -9.11 21.82
N ASN A 27 -7.49 -10.10 22.58
CA ASN A 27 -7.81 -10.24 24.00
C ASN A 27 -7.41 -9.01 24.81
N TYR A 28 -6.18 -8.51 24.62
CA TYR A 28 -5.66 -7.36 25.36
C TYR A 28 -6.49 -6.10 25.14
N ILE A 29 -6.83 -5.79 23.89
CA ILE A 29 -7.65 -4.60 23.57
C ILE A 29 -9.07 -4.77 24.09
N ARG A 30 -9.67 -5.96 24.00
CA ARG A 30 -11.02 -6.23 24.53
C ARG A 30 -11.11 -6.15 26.05
N GLU A 31 -10.03 -6.51 26.76
CA GLU A 31 -9.94 -6.33 28.23
C GLU A 31 -9.90 -4.85 28.62
N MET A 32 -9.25 -4.01 27.82
CA MET A 32 -9.21 -2.56 28.04
C MET A 32 -10.49 -1.87 27.57
N GLU A 33 -11.09 -2.35 26.48
CA GLU A 33 -12.16 -1.68 25.74
C GLU A 33 -13.30 -2.65 25.40
N GLY A 34 -14.36 -2.60 26.21
CA GLY A 34 -15.54 -3.47 26.06
C GLY A 34 -16.52 -3.04 24.95
N THR A 35 -16.14 -2.15 24.04
CA THR A 35 -17.06 -1.62 23.01
C THR A 35 -17.22 -2.52 21.79
N PHE A 36 -16.26 -3.42 21.53
CA PHE A 36 -16.28 -4.31 20.38
C PHE A 36 -17.35 -5.40 20.52
N PRO A 37 -18.08 -5.75 19.45
CA PRO A 37 -18.99 -6.89 19.48
C PRO A 37 -18.24 -8.22 19.76
N ASN A 38 -18.93 -9.19 20.38
CA ASN A 38 -18.35 -10.46 20.82
C ASN A 38 -18.07 -11.48 19.69
N LYS A 39 -18.53 -11.22 18.47
CA LYS A 39 -18.29 -12.08 17.31
C LYS A 39 -16.89 -11.82 16.76
N ASP A 40 -16.13 -12.87 16.46
CA ASP A 40 -14.79 -12.81 15.85
C ASP A 40 -13.80 -11.84 16.54
N SER A 41 -12.73 -11.43 15.86
CA SER A 41 -11.69 -10.56 16.44
C SER A 41 -11.94 -9.07 16.19
N ILE A 42 -11.27 -8.19 16.94
CA ILE A 42 -11.28 -6.73 16.72
C ILE A 42 -10.86 -6.33 15.29
N TYR A 43 -10.07 -7.17 14.61
CA TYR A 43 -9.65 -6.95 13.22
C TYR A 43 -10.80 -7.14 12.21
N GLU A 44 -11.88 -7.78 12.64
CA GLU A 44 -13.09 -8.00 11.83
C GLU A 44 -14.03 -6.79 11.80
N TYR A 45 -13.69 -5.71 12.51
CA TYR A 45 -14.53 -4.53 12.62
C TYR A 45 -13.90 -3.28 12.00
N SER A 46 -14.78 -2.45 11.46
CA SER A 46 -14.52 -1.10 10.98
C SER A 46 -15.47 -0.12 11.68
N VAL A 47 -15.18 1.18 11.63
CA VAL A 47 -16.09 2.20 12.17
C VAL A 47 -17.11 2.57 11.10
N ASP A 48 -18.41 2.46 11.40
CA ASP A 48 -19.47 3.10 10.62
C ASP A 48 -19.52 4.59 10.98
N VAL A 49 -19.24 5.44 10.00
CA VAL A 49 -19.21 6.89 10.19
C VAL A 49 -20.59 7.47 10.47
N LYS A 50 -21.65 6.90 9.90
CA LYS A 50 -23.03 7.38 10.06
C LYS A 50 -23.62 6.91 11.37
N ALA A 51 -23.54 5.61 11.65
CA ALA A 51 -24.08 5.02 12.88
C ALA A 51 -23.21 5.31 14.11
N LYS A 52 -21.92 5.63 13.91
CA LYS A 52 -20.92 5.80 14.98
C LYS A 52 -20.81 4.55 15.85
N THR A 53 -20.82 3.38 15.21
CA THR A 53 -20.72 2.06 15.84
C THR A 53 -19.70 1.19 15.11
N TRP A 54 -19.35 0.06 15.73
CA TRP A 54 -18.57 -0.98 15.07
C TRP A 54 -19.44 -1.70 14.05
N MET A 55 -18.90 -1.90 12.85
CA MET A 55 -19.52 -2.60 11.74
C MET A 55 -18.59 -3.71 11.29
N HIS A 56 -19.12 -4.92 11.18
CA HIS A 56 -18.34 -6.07 10.73
C HIS A 56 -17.96 -5.87 9.25
N TRP A 57 -16.73 -6.22 8.86
CA TRP A 57 -16.28 -6.03 7.46
C TRP A 57 -17.17 -6.78 6.46
N GLU A 58 -17.69 -7.95 6.83
CA GLU A 58 -18.64 -8.72 6.02
C GLU A 58 -19.85 -7.90 5.56
N GLU A 59 -20.35 -6.98 6.40
CA GLU A 59 -21.48 -6.10 6.06
C GLU A 59 -21.14 -5.09 4.95
N ARG A 60 -19.84 -4.85 4.67
CA ARG A 60 -19.38 -4.02 3.56
C ARG A 60 -19.23 -4.79 2.26
N ILE A 61 -19.32 -6.12 2.29
CA ILE A 61 -19.41 -6.93 1.07
C ILE A 61 -20.80 -6.71 0.50
N LYS A 62 -20.88 -6.21 -0.74
CA LYS A 62 -22.18 -6.03 -1.40
C LYS A 62 -22.83 -7.39 -1.63
N ASP A 63 -24.06 -7.54 -1.14
CA ASP A 63 -24.89 -8.69 -1.47
C ASP A 63 -25.06 -8.82 -3.00
N GLY A 64 -24.98 -10.06 -3.49
CA GLY A 64 -25.20 -10.35 -4.90
C GLY A 64 -24.05 -9.96 -5.84
N TRP A 65 -22.80 -9.99 -5.35
CA TRP A 65 -21.63 -9.89 -6.24
C TRP A 65 -21.73 -10.91 -7.38
N LYS A 66 -21.55 -10.43 -8.61
CA LYS A 66 -21.52 -11.26 -9.82
C LYS A 66 -20.22 -10.98 -10.54
N TYR A 67 -19.54 -12.04 -10.96
CA TYR A 67 -18.39 -11.89 -11.84
C TYR A 67 -18.85 -11.41 -13.22
N ASN A 68 -17.98 -10.66 -13.89
CA ASN A 68 -18.18 -10.29 -15.28
C ASN A 68 -17.62 -11.41 -16.18
N PRO A 69 -18.44 -12.11 -16.99
CA PRO A 69 -17.98 -13.21 -17.83
C PRO A 69 -16.92 -12.80 -18.87
N ASN A 70 -16.84 -11.50 -19.21
CA ASN A 70 -15.85 -10.97 -20.15
C ASN A 70 -14.48 -10.71 -19.49
N THR A 71 -14.38 -10.80 -18.16
CA THR A 71 -13.11 -10.60 -17.45
C THR A 71 -12.31 -11.90 -17.50
N PRO A 72 -11.05 -11.88 -17.99
CA PRO A 72 -10.20 -13.06 -17.96
C PRO A 72 -10.08 -13.63 -16.55
N PHE A 73 -10.10 -14.96 -16.43
CA PHE A 73 -10.09 -15.65 -15.13
C PHE A 73 -8.96 -15.17 -14.20
N PHE A 74 -7.75 -14.98 -14.73
CA PHE A 74 -6.59 -14.52 -13.97
C PHE A 74 -6.67 -13.06 -13.48
N LYS A 75 -7.66 -12.27 -13.93
CA LYS A 75 -7.94 -10.91 -13.44
C LYS A 75 -9.15 -10.83 -12.52
N LEU A 76 -9.89 -11.93 -12.36
CA LEU A 76 -11.11 -11.95 -11.58
C LEU A 76 -10.76 -11.93 -10.09
N ILE A 77 -11.25 -10.90 -9.38
CA ILE A 77 -11.04 -10.74 -7.94
C ILE A 77 -12.39 -10.88 -7.25
N VAL A 78 -12.50 -11.88 -6.39
CA VAL A 78 -13.67 -12.09 -5.54
C VAL A 78 -13.55 -11.18 -4.32
N PRO A 79 -14.53 -10.32 -4.03
CA PRO A 79 -14.57 -9.55 -2.80
C PRO A 79 -14.69 -10.52 -1.62
N THR A 80 -13.74 -10.40 -0.70
CA THR A 80 -13.72 -11.10 0.58
C THR A 80 -13.49 -10.05 1.65
N VAL A 81 -13.66 -10.43 2.91
CA VAL A 81 -13.38 -9.56 4.05
C VAL A 81 -11.94 -9.01 4.01
N ASP A 82 -10.96 -9.84 3.65
CA ASP A 82 -9.58 -9.39 3.52
C ASP A 82 -9.39 -8.39 2.39
N THR A 83 -9.95 -8.65 1.20
CA THR A 83 -9.72 -7.76 0.05
C THR A 83 -10.32 -6.39 0.27
N ILE A 84 -11.52 -6.29 0.84
CA ILE A 84 -12.15 -4.99 1.14
C ILE A 84 -11.42 -4.24 2.26
N ARG A 85 -10.92 -4.96 3.27
CA ARG A 85 -10.25 -4.38 4.43
C ARG A 85 -8.90 -3.78 4.04
N TYR A 86 -8.05 -4.56 3.37
CA TYR A 86 -6.75 -4.06 2.91
C TYR A 86 -6.92 -2.97 1.85
N GLN A 87 -7.91 -3.09 0.98
CA GLN A 87 -8.25 -2.02 0.03
C GLN A 87 -8.64 -0.72 0.73
N PHE A 88 -9.46 -0.78 1.78
CA PHE A 88 -9.84 0.40 2.56
C PHE A 88 -8.62 1.08 3.19
N LEU A 89 -7.75 0.30 3.86
CA LEU A 89 -6.55 0.81 4.52
C LEU A 89 -5.56 1.43 3.51
N CYS A 90 -5.30 0.73 2.41
CA CYS A 90 -4.41 1.21 1.36
C CYS A 90 -4.95 2.49 0.73
N MET A 91 -6.23 2.53 0.40
CA MET A 91 -6.84 3.71 -0.21
C MET A 91 -6.77 4.92 0.74
N ALA A 92 -7.03 4.73 2.03
CA ALA A 92 -6.93 5.78 3.03
C ALA A 92 -5.51 6.39 3.12
N LEU A 93 -4.48 5.53 3.14
CA LEU A 93 -3.08 5.97 3.24
C LEU A 93 -2.56 6.59 1.92
N ILE A 94 -2.86 5.99 0.77
CA ILE A 94 -2.41 6.48 -0.53
C ILE A 94 -3.03 7.84 -0.85
N THR A 95 -4.29 8.08 -0.48
CA THR A 95 -4.98 9.36 -0.72
C THR A 95 -4.27 10.54 -0.02
N VAL A 96 -3.65 10.28 1.13
CA VAL A 96 -2.85 11.28 1.88
C VAL A 96 -1.36 11.22 1.55
N MET A 97 -0.97 10.53 0.48
CA MET A 97 0.41 10.37 -0.02
C MET A 97 1.36 9.69 0.98
N ASN A 98 0.84 8.81 1.85
CA ASN A 98 1.68 7.99 2.73
C ASN A 98 2.04 6.66 2.05
N PRO A 99 3.33 6.29 1.98
CA PRO A 99 3.76 4.99 1.45
C PRO A 99 3.16 3.82 2.22
N VAL A 100 2.81 2.75 1.50
CA VAL A 100 2.21 1.53 2.07
C VAL A 100 3.05 0.32 1.69
N LEU A 101 3.37 -0.52 2.66
CA LEU A 101 4.04 -1.81 2.46
C LEU A 101 3.07 -2.94 2.84
N ILE A 102 2.78 -3.83 1.88
CA ILE A 102 2.02 -5.05 2.14
C ILE A 102 2.98 -6.24 2.11
N VAL A 103 3.04 -6.98 3.20
CA VAL A 103 3.86 -8.18 3.35
C VAL A 103 2.99 -9.43 3.48
N GLY A 104 3.54 -10.58 3.07
CA GLY A 104 2.88 -11.87 3.18
C GLY A 104 3.46 -12.89 2.20
N SER A 105 3.13 -14.16 2.39
CA SER A 105 3.64 -15.28 1.59
C SER A 105 3.34 -15.13 0.09
N VAL A 106 4.14 -15.81 -0.75
CA VAL A 106 3.89 -15.86 -2.20
C VAL A 106 2.52 -16.52 -2.46
N GLY A 107 1.78 -16.00 -3.45
CA GLY A 107 0.48 -16.57 -3.83
C GLY A 107 -0.72 -16.14 -2.97
N THR A 108 -0.56 -15.22 -2.01
CA THR A 108 -1.68 -14.73 -1.17
C THR A 108 -2.49 -13.59 -1.79
N GLY A 109 -2.31 -13.30 -3.08
CA GLY A 109 -3.11 -12.30 -3.80
C GLY A 109 -2.75 -10.83 -3.53
N LYS A 110 -1.60 -10.54 -2.90
CA LYS A 110 -1.13 -9.17 -2.60
C LYS A 110 -1.16 -8.24 -3.82
N THR A 111 -0.53 -8.68 -4.92
CA THR A 111 -0.47 -7.95 -6.19
C THR A 111 -1.87 -7.66 -6.71
N SER A 112 -2.73 -8.68 -6.78
CA SER A 112 -4.10 -8.53 -7.29
C SER A 112 -4.93 -7.55 -6.45
N VAL A 113 -4.80 -7.57 -5.12
CA VAL A 113 -5.50 -6.64 -4.22
C VAL A 113 -5.02 -5.21 -4.43
N LEU A 114 -3.71 -4.99 -4.56
CA LEU A 114 -3.14 -3.67 -4.81
C LEU A 114 -3.53 -3.16 -6.20
N GLU A 115 -3.40 -3.95 -7.26
CA GLU A 115 -3.82 -3.56 -8.61
C GLU A 115 -5.30 -3.19 -8.65
N SER A 116 -6.17 -3.97 -8.01
CA SER A 116 -7.60 -3.66 -7.86
C SER A 116 -7.84 -2.35 -7.14
N THR A 117 -7.08 -2.08 -6.07
CA THR A 117 -7.17 -0.83 -5.31
C THR A 117 -6.70 0.38 -6.12
N LEU A 118 -5.56 0.24 -6.80
CA LEU A 118 -4.95 1.30 -7.60
C LEU A 118 -5.81 1.64 -8.82
N SER A 119 -6.49 0.66 -9.42
CA SER A 119 -7.42 0.89 -10.53
C SER A 119 -8.63 1.76 -10.19
N LYS A 120 -8.92 1.98 -8.89
CA LYS A 120 -10.01 2.84 -8.43
C LYS A 120 -9.65 4.31 -8.32
N PHE A 121 -8.37 4.67 -8.42
CA PHE A 121 -7.95 6.06 -8.40
C PHE A 121 -8.26 6.74 -9.74
N ASP A 122 -8.68 8.01 -9.68
CA ASP A 122 -9.03 8.78 -10.88
C ASP A 122 -7.80 8.97 -11.78
N PRO A 123 -7.80 8.48 -13.04
CA PRO A 123 -6.67 8.65 -13.94
C PRO A 123 -6.42 10.10 -14.36
N VAL A 124 -7.34 11.03 -14.09
CA VAL A 124 -7.13 12.47 -14.30
C VAL A 124 -6.25 13.04 -13.18
N GLU A 125 -6.49 12.68 -11.93
CA GLU A 125 -5.74 13.17 -10.77
C GLU A 125 -4.44 12.37 -10.54
N TYR A 126 -4.47 11.06 -10.78
CA TYR A 126 -3.38 10.14 -10.47
C TYR A 126 -2.74 9.54 -11.73
N SER A 127 -1.43 9.35 -11.67
CA SER A 127 -0.66 8.54 -12.62
C SER A 127 -0.13 7.31 -11.89
N LEU A 128 -0.45 6.12 -12.39
CA LEU A 128 0.09 4.87 -11.88
C LEU A 128 1.37 4.48 -12.64
N LEU A 129 2.40 4.09 -11.89
CA LEU A 129 3.63 3.48 -12.40
C LEU A 129 3.84 2.15 -11.69
N THR A 130 3.86 1.05 -12.44
CA THR A 130 4.20 -0.28 -11.90
C THR A 130 5.66 -0.60 -12.18
N VAL A 131 6.40 -1.01 -11.15
CA VAL A 131 7.79 -1.45 -11.23
C VAL A 131 7.87 -2.87 -10.68
N ASN A 132 8.10 -3.84 -11.56
CA ASN A 132 8.29 -5.23 -11.15
C ASN A 132 9.78 -5.45 -10.84
N MET A 133 10.07 -5.75 -9.58
CA MET A 133 11.44 -5.98 -9.12
C MET A 133 11.87 -7.42 -9.37
N SER A 134 13.15 -7.63 -9.60
CA SER A 134 13.75 -8.94 -9.85
C SER A 134 15.17 -8.97 -9.28
N ALA A 135 15.78 -10.15 -9.25
CA ALA A 135 17.18 -10.30 -8.83
C ALA A 135 18.16 -9.46 -9.68
N GLN A 136 17.81 -9.15 -10.93
CA GLN A 136 18.65 -8.36 -11.84
C GLN A 136 18.32 -6.86 -11.80
N THR A 137 17.31 -6.44 -11.04
CA THR A 137 16.93 -5.04 -10.97
C THR A 137 18.01 -4.24 -10.25
N THR A 138 18.50 -3.19 -10.89
CA THR A 138 19.55 -2.30 -10.40
C THR A 138 18.98 -0.95 -9.94
N SER A 139 19.71 -0.23 -9.09
CA SER A 139 19.29 1.11 -8.65
C SER A 139 19.20 2.09 -9.83
N ASN A 140 20.06 1.94 -10.85
CA ASN A 140 19.98 2.71 -12.08
C ASN A 140 18.66 2.48 -12.83
N GLN A 141 18.23 1.22 -12.97
CA GLN A 141 16.98 0.90 -13.64
C GLN A 141 15.78 1.48 -12.90
N VAL A 142 15.71 1.32 -11.57
CA VAL A 142 14.62 1.90 -10.77
C VAL A 142 14.56 3.42 -10.92
N GLN A 143 15.71 4.09 -10.81
CA GLN A 143 15.81 5.53 -10.99
C GLN A 143 15.32 5.95 -12.38
N ASN A 144 15.79 5.29 -13.45
CA ASN A 144 15.41 5.61 -14.82
C ASN A 144 13.91 5.39 -15.08
N ILE A 145 13.33 4.32 -14.53
CA ILE A 145 11.90 4.02 -14.68
C ILE A 145 11.06 5.12 -14.03
N ILE A 146 11.41 5.56 -12.82
CA ILE A 146 10.68 6.65 -12.14
C ILE A 146 10.93 7.99 -12.83
N GLU A 147 12.18 8.29 -13.20
CA GLU A 147 12.54 9.52 -13.94
C GLU A 147 11.79 9.64 -15.28
N SER A 148 11.40 8.52 -15.90
CA SER A 148 10.58 8.52 -17.13
C SER A 148 9.16 9.05 -16.96
N ARG A 149 8.67 9.16 -15.71
CA ARG A 149 7.31 9.61 -15.36
C ARG A 149 7.25 11.01 -14.76
N VAL A 150 8.40 11.67 -14.64
CA VAL A 150 8.51 13.01 -14.07
C VAL A 150 9.17 13.96 -15.06
N GLU A 151 8.80 15.24 -14.98
CA GLU A 151 9.37 16.31 -15.77
C GLU A 151 9.96 17.39 -14.88
N LYS A 152 11.00 18.05 -15.39
CA LYS A 152 11.66 19.13 -14.67
C LYS A 152 10.76 20.37 -14.66
N ARG A 153 10.33 20.79 -13.48
CA ARG A 153 9.51 22.00 -13.30
C ARG A 153 10.36 23.23 -12.99
N THR A 154 11.35 23.09 -12.11
CA THR A 154 12.29 24.16 -11.74
C THR A 154 13.69 23.57 -11.52
N LYS A 155 14.68 24.40 -11.15
CA LYS A 155 16.07 23.94 -10.96
C LYS A 155 16.14 22.86 -9.87
N GLY A 156 16.42 21.63 -10.28
CA GLY A 156 16.56 20.48 -9.37
C GLY A 156 15.24 19.88 -8.88
N VAL A 157 14.07 20.36 -9.31
CA VAL A 157 12.76 19.83 -8.88
C VAL A 157 12.03 19.21 -10.06
N TYR A 158 11.66 17.95 -9.88
CA TYR A 158 10.93 17.11 -10.82
C TYR A 158 9.59 16.77 -10.21
N VAL A 159 8.55 16.85 -11.03
CA VAL A 159 7.16 16.55 -10.65
C VAL A 159 6.56 15.60 -11.67
N PRO A 160 5.48 14.87 -11.36
CA PRO A 160 4.87 13.96 -12.31
C PRO A 160 4.35 14.72 -13.52
N ILE A 161 4.49 14.09 -14.69
CA ILE A 161 4.09 14.69 -15.97
C ILE A 161 2.61 15.07 -15.94
N GLY A 162 2.31 16.30 -16.38
CA GLY A 162 0.93 16.78 -16.47
C GLY A 162 0.32 17.17 -15.11
N GLY A 163 1.15 17.35 -14.08
CA GLY A 163 0.72 17.86 -12.78
C GLY A 163 -0.12 16.87 -11.94
N LYS A 164 -0.14 15.59 -12.32
CA LYS A 164 -0.82 14.51 -11.59
C LYS A 164 -0.07 14.12 -10.32
N LYS A 165 -0.70 13.35 -9.44
CA LYS A 165 -0.03 12.63 -8.34
C LYS A 165 0.49 11.30 -8.85
N LEU A 166 1.79 11.02 -8.68
CA LEU A 166 2.39 9.74 -9.09
C LEU A 166 2.24 8.71 -7.96
N ILE A 167 1.56 7.60 -8.24
CA ILE A 167 1.60 6.40 -7.39
C ILE A 167 2.55 5.41 -8.05
N THR A 168 3.62 5.05 -7.34
CA THR A 168 4.57 4.04 -7.81
C THR A 168 4.33 2.74 -7.05
N PHE A 169 3.77 1.74 -7.73
CA PHE A 169 3.58 0.40 -7.21
C PHE A 169 4.82 -0.44 -7.52
N MET A 170 5.46 -0.97 -6.47
CA MET A 170 6.65 -1.80 -6.59
C MET A 170 6.30 -3.23 -6.18
N ASP A 171 6.26 -4.13 -7.16
CA ASP A 171 6.02 -5.55 -6.88
C ASP A 171 7.34 -6.28 -6.61
N ASP A 172 7.29 -7.34 -5.81
CA ASP A 172 8.44 -8.18 -5.46
C ASP A 172 9.62 -7.40 -4.84
N LEU A 173 9.33 -6.46 -3.93
CA LEU A 173 10.31 -5.56 -3.31
C LEU A 173 11.52 -6.30 -2.68
N ASN A 174 11.35 -7.53 -2.21
CA ASN A 174 12.41 -8.33 -1.59
C ASN A 174 13.34 -9.04 -2.59
N MET A 175 13.04 -9.03 -3.90
CA MET A 175 13.76 -9.79 -4.92
C MET A 175 15.14 -9.27 -5.36
N PRO A 176 15.48 -7.97 -5.32
CA PRO A 176 16.79 -7.49 -5.78
C PRO A 176 17.97 -8.25 -5.19
N ALA A 177 18.98 -8.58 -6.02
CA ALA A 177 20.15 -9.28 -5.51
C ALA A 177 20.97 -8.39 -4.56
N LYS A 178 21.58 -9.05 -3.56
CA LYS A 178 22.57 -8.42 -2.69
C LYS A 178 23.88 -8.22 -3.45
N ASP A 179 24.57 -7.12 -3.17
CA ASP A 179 25.95 -6.93 -3.60
C ASP A 179 26.93 -7.73 -2.72
N GLN A 180 28.22 -7.60 -3.01
CA GLN A 180 29.30 -8.28 -2.27
C GLN A 180 29.31 -7.96 -0.76
N PHE A 181 28.70 -6.84 -0.35
CA PHE A 181 28.68 -6.37 1.02
C PHE A 181 27.31 -6.59 1.69
N GLY A 182 26.39 -7.28 1.01
CA GLY A 182 25.07 -7.62 1.54
C GLY A 182 24.01 -6.53 1.38
N SER A 183 24.34 -5.40 0.74
CA SER A 183 23.40 -4.31 0.48
C SER A 183 22.54 -4.64 -0.73
N GLN A 184 21.32 -4.09 -0.80
CA GLN A 184 20.46 -4.17 -1.99
C GLN A 184 20.33 -2.76 -2.58
N PRO A 185 21.21 -2.35 -3.51
CA PRO A 185 21.25 -0.96 -4.01
C PRO A 185 19.91 -0.38 -4.48
N PRO A 186 19.00 -1.15 -5.13
CA PRO A 186 17.67 -0.62 -5.44
C PRO A 186 16.89 -0.21 -4.21
N LEU A 187 16.94 -0.98 -3.12
CA LEU A 187 16.21 -0.69 -1.88
C LEU A 187 16.81 0.49 -1.13
N GLU A 188 18.14 0.64 -1.17
CA GLU A 188 18.82 1.82 -0.61
C GLU A 188 18.43 3.11 -1.35
N LEU A 189 18.26 3.04 -2.67
CA LEU A 189 17.74 4.17 -3.45
C LEU A 189 16.30 4.53 -3.04
N LEU A 190 15.45 3.52 -2.83
CA LEU A 190 14.08 3.75 -2.36
C LEU A 190 14.04 4.37 -0.98
N LYS A 191 14.90 3.90 -0.07
CA LYS A 191 15.06 4.47 1.26
C LYS A 191 15.46 5.94 1.18
N LEU A 192 16.46 6.27 0.36
CA LEU A 192 16.88 7.65 0.11
C LEU A 192 15.71 8.50 -0.41
N TRP A 193 14.92 7.97 -1.35
CA TRP A 193 13.78 8.71 -1.90
C TRP A 193 12.67 8.93 -0.87
N VAL A 194 12.29 7.91 -0.11
CA VAL A 194 11.22 8.00 0.89
C VAL A 194 11.61 8.94 2.04
N ASP A 195 12.86 8.84 2.52
CA ASP A 195 13.32 9.62 3.68
C ASP A 195 13.55 11.10 3.32
N TYR A 196 14.04 11.39 2.11
CA TYR A 196 14.53 12.73 1.75
C TYR A 196 13.79 13.40 0.58
N GLY A 197 13.01 12.66 -0.20
CA GLY A 197 12.31 13.18 -1.38
C GLY A 197 13.23 13.55 -2.54
N PHE A 198 14.46 13.03 -2.57
CA PHE A 198 15.42 13.29 -3.64
C PHE A 198 16.37 12.11 -3.86
N TRP A 199 17.07 12.14 -4.99
CA TRP A 199 18.29 11.38 -5.22
C TRP A 199 19.29 12.20 -6.04
N PHE A 200 20.50 11.67 -6.25
CA PHE A 200 21.52 12.35 -7.02
C PHE A 200 21.43 12.00 -8.52
N ASP A 201 21.61 13.01 -9.36
CA ASP A 201 21.94 12.82 -10.77
C ASP A 201 23.30 12.12 -10.87
N ARG A 202 23.34 10.97 -11.53
CA ARG A 202 24.54 10.12 -11.58
C ARG A 202 25.64 10.66 -12.49
N GLU A 203 25.31 11.54 -13.44
CA GLU A 203 26.29 12.16 -14.34
C GLU A 203 26.79 13.49 -13.78
N ARG A 204 25.86 14.32 -13.30
CA ARG A 204 26.14 15.70 -12.87
C ARG A 204 26.42 15.83 -11.38
N GLN A 205 26.13 14.78 -10.60
CA GLN A 205 26.32 14.75 -9.15
C GLN A 205 25.57 15.88 -8.42
N VAL A 206 24.40 16.27 -8.94
CA VAL A 206 23.52 17.28 -8.34
C VAL A 206 22.24 16.65 -7.82
N ILE A 207 21.62 17.27 -6.81
CA ILE A 207 20.36 16.81 -6.24
C ILE A 207 19.22 16.96 -7.25
N LYS A 208 18.39 15.91 -7.37
CA LYS A 208 17.09 15.88 -8.03
C LYS A 208 16.02 15.59 -7.00
N TYR A 209 15.26 16.61 -6.61
CA TYR A 209 14.05 16.45 -5.82
C TYR A 209 12.96 15.84 -6.70
N ILE A 210 12.44 14.69 -6.26
CA ILE A 210 11.35 13.97 -6.92
C ILE A 210 10.14 14.10 -6.01
N LYS A 211 9.28 15.06 -6.34
CA LYS A 211 8.08 15.40 -5.56
C LYS A 211 6.84 14.77 -6.15
#